data_AF-A0A356QKN1-F1
#
_entry.id   AF-A0A356QKN1-F1
#
_cell.length_a   1.000
_cell.length_b   1.000
_cell.length_c   1.000
_cell.angle_alpha   90.00
_cell.angle_beta   90.00
_cell.angle_gamma   90.00
#
_symmetry.space_group_name_H-M   'P 1'
#
loop_
_entity.id
_entity.type
_entity.pdbx_description
1 polymer ?
#
loop_
_entity_poly.entity_id
_entity_poly.type
_entity_poly.pdbx_seq_one_letter_code
_entity_poly.pdbx_strand_id
1 'polypeptide(L)'
;MSITAYHAKYYAHELTKRHADNGVDRLSQSLFDASVDLNPHQIEAALFAMRNPLQQGVLLADEVGLGKTIEAALVVCQLWAERRRRILIIAPASLRK
;
A
#
# COMPACT_ATOMS: atom_id res chain seq x y z
N MET A 1 36.72 2.34 3.81
CA MET A 1 36.35 2.24 2.38
C MET A 1 35.55 3.50 2.05
N SER A 2 36.07 4.42 1.24
CA SER A 2 35.35 5.67 0.92
C SER A 2 34.37 5.44 -0.23
N ILE A 3 33.11 5.81 -0.02
CA ILE A 3 32.07 5.74 -1.04
C ILE A 3 32.27 6.95 -1.99
N THR A 4 32.43 6.68 -3.28
CA THR A 4 32.52 7.74 -4.31
C THR A 4 31.13 8.26 -4.67
N ALA A 5 31.04 9.44 -5.30
CA ALA A 5 29.76 9.98 -5.77
C ALA A 5 29.01 9.03 -6.72
N TYR A 6 29.76 8.26 -7.53
CA TYR A 6 29.20 7.22 -8.38
C TYR A 6 28.57 6.08 -7.56
N HIS A 7 29.29 5.56 -6.56
CA HIS A 7 28.78 4.52 -5.67
C HIS A 7 27.57 5.00 -4.87
N ALA A 8 27.56 6.25 -4.39
CA ALA A 8 26.41 6.83 -3.71
C ALA A 8 25.17 6.87 -4.62
N LYS A 9 25.32 7.27 -5.89
CA LYS A 9 24.22 7.28 -6.87
C LYS A 9 23.75 5.86 -7.21
N TYR A 10 24.67 4.93 -7.38
CA TYR A 10 24.37 3.52 -7.63
C TYR A 10 23.60 2.89 -6.46
N TYR A 11 24.08 3.08 -5.23
CA TYR A 11 23.40 2.56 -4.04
C TYR A 11 22.05 3.23 -3.79
N ALA A 12 21.92 4.54 -4.03
CA ALA A 12 20.62 5.21 -3.95
C ALA A 12 19.63 4.64 -4.97
N HIS A 13 20.09 4.36 -6.20
CA HIS A 13 19.28 3.72 -7.23
C HIS A 13 18.88 2.28 -6.84
N GLU A 14 19.82 1.47 -6.35
CA GLU A 14 19.55 0.11 -5.86
C GLU A 14 18.58 0.09 -4.68
N LEU A 15 18.72 1.00 -3.72
CA LEU A 15 17.77 1.15 -2.59
C LEU A 15 16.38 1.56 -3.06
N THR A 16 16.29 2.35 -4.14
CA THR A 16 15.01 2.72 -4.77
C THR A 16 14.39 1.53 -5.50
N LYS A 17 15.18 0.72 -6.20
CA LYS A 17 14.71 -0.50 -6.86
C LYS A 17 14.22 -1.55 -5.86
N ARG A 18 14.89 -1.70 -4.71
CA ARG A 18 14.44 -2.59 -3.62
C ARG A 18 13.14 -2.13 -2.96
N HIS A 19 12.81 -0.84 -3.02
CA HIS A 19 11.50 -0.33 -2.60
C HIS A 19 10.45 -0.38 -3.73
N ALA A 20 10.84 -0.72 -4.95
CA ALA A 20 9.96 -0.85 -6.11
C ALA A 20 9.43 -2.29 -6.26
N ASP A 21 9.26 -3.02 -5.16
CA ASP A 21 8.49 -4.27 -5.16
C ASP A 21 7.02 -3.92 -5.44
N ASN A 22 6.66 -3.96 -6.71
CA ASN A 22 5.32 -3.67 -7.23
C ASN A 22 4.37 -4.88 -7.07
N GLY A 23 4.69 -5.79 -6.13
CA GLY A 23 4.06 -7.10 -5.96
C GLY A 23 3.57 -7.35 -4.53
N VAL A 24 3.06 -8.56 -4.31
CA VAL A 24 2.50 -9.03 -3.03
C VAL A 24 3.47 -8.84 -1.86
N ASP A 25 4.78 -8.94 -2.11
CA ASP A 25 5.83 -8.73 -1.10
C ASP A 25 5.74 -7.37 -0.41
N ARG A 26 5.26 -6.34 -1.11
CA ARG A 26 5.02 -5.03 -0.51
C ARG A 26 3.94 -5.10 0.55
N LEU A 27 2.89 -5.88 0.34
CA LEU A 27 1.79 -6.07 1.29
C LEU A 27 2.07 -7.13 2.36
N SER A 28 3.20 -7.86 2.29
CA SER A 28 3.49 -9.02 3.14
C SER A 28 3.26 -8.79 4.63
N GLN A 29 3.70 -7.65 5.17
CA GLN A 29 3.49 -7.28 6.58
C GLN A 29 2.01 -7.04 6.90
N SER A 30 1.31 -6.30 6.02
CA SER A 30 -0.12 -6.00 6.21
C SER A 30 -1.01 -7.22 6.06
N LEU A 31 -0.64 -8.15 5.18
CA LEU A 31 -1.34 -9.41 4.98
C LEU A 31 -1.15 -10.36 6.17
N PHE A 32 0.04 -10.36 6.78
CA PHE A 32 0.32 -11.20 7.95
C PHE A 32 -0.44 -10.74 9.20
N ASP A 33 -0.63 -9.43 9.37
CA ASP A 33 -1.35 -8.85 10.50
C ASP A 33 -2.87 -8.79 10.29
N ALA A 34 -3.38 -9.15 9.11
CA ALA A 34 -4.80 -9.11 8.80
C ALA A 34 -5.57 -10.12 9.65
N SER A 35 -6.51 -9.63 10.46
CA SER A 35 -7.40 -10.49 11.28
C SER A 35 -8.58 -11.08 10.50
N VAL A 36 -8.54 -11.00 9.17
CA VAL A 36 -9.64 -11.36 8.27
C VAL A 36 -9.12 -12.24 7.14
N ASP A 37 -9.93 -13.20 6.69
CA ASP A 37 -9.61 -13.98 5.50
C ASP A 37 -9.75 -13.08 4.27
N LEU A 38 -8.64 -12.86 3.58
CA LEU A 38 -8.57 -11.99 2.41
C LEU A 38 -8.78 -12.79 1.13
N ASN A 39 -9.64 -12.25 0.26
CA ASN A 39 -9.81 -12.81 -1.07
C ASN A 39 -8.73 -12.30 -2.04
N PRO A 40 -8.33 -13.08 -3.06
CA PRO A 40 -7.30 -12.68 -4.02
C PRO A 40 -7.57 -11.33 -4.69
N HIS A 41 -8.82 -11.04 -5.07
CA HIS A 41 -9.17 -9.77 -5.71
C HIS A 41 -8.93 -8.56 -4.80
N GLN A 42 -9.04 -8.74 -3.48
CA GLN A 42 -8.82 -7.65 -2.52
C GLN A 42 -7.33 -7.29 -2.42
N ILE A 43 -6.47 -8.30 -2.52
CA ILE A 43 -5.01 -8.13 -2.59
C ILE A 43 -4.64 -7.39 -3.88
N GLU A 44 -5.22 -7.80 -5.01
CA GLU A 44 -5.00 -7.15 -6.30
C GLU A 44 -5.45 -5.69 -6.31
N ALA A 45 -6.63 -5.39 -5.73
CA ALA A 45 -7.14 -4.04 -5.60
C ALA A 45 -6.24 -3.15 -4.72
N ALA A 46 -5.73 -3.69 -3.60
CA ALA A 46 -4.79 -2.96 -2.75
C ALA A 46 -3.45 -2.71 -3.46
N LEU A 47 -2.90 -3.71 -4.18
CA LEU A 47 -1.70 -3.53 -4.99
C LEU A 47 -1.92 -2.48 -6.09
N PHE A 48 -3.08 -2.50 -6.75
CA PHE A 48 -3.46 -1.51 -7.74
C PHE A 48 -3.52 -0.11 -7.12
N ALA A 49 -4.16 0.05 -5.96
CA ALA A 49 -4.25 1.32 -5.27
C ALA A 49 -2.88 1.88 -4.84
N MET A 50 -1.89 1.01 -4.68
CA MET A 50 -0.53 1.35 -4.30
C MET A 50 0.45 1.46 -5.48
N ARG A 51 0.01 1.13 -6.70
CA ARG A 51 0.84 1.24 -7.90
C ARG A 51 1.05 2.69 -8.27
N ASN A 52 2.27 2.97 -8.72
CA ASN A 52 2.72 4.23 -9.31
C ASN A 52 2.52 5.50 -8.43
N PRO A 53 3.59 6.06 -7.84
CA PRO A 53 3.51 7.29 -7.05
C PRO A 53 3.10 8.55 -7.84
N LEU A 54 3.01 8.47 -9.18
CA LEU A 54 2.52 9.55 -10.04
C LEU A 54 0.99 9.55 -10.22
N GLN A 55 0.28 8.48 -9.82
CA GLN A 55 -1.17 8.50 -9.83
C GLN A 55 -1.69 9.45 -8.73
N GLN A 56 -2.60 10.34 -9.11
CA GLN A 56 -3.17 11.36 -8.21
C GLN A 56 -4.26 10.81 -7.27
N GLY A 57 -4.62 9.53 -7.39
CA GLY A 57 -5.62 8.87 -6.56
C GLY A 57 -6.21 7.64 -7.26
N VAL A 58 -6.93 6.83 -6.50
CA VAL A 58 -7.58 5.58 -6.94
C VAL A 58 -9.03 5.59 -6.50
N LEU A 59 -9.93 5.10 -7.35
CA LEU A 59 -11.34 4.90 -7.06
C LEU A 59 -11.63 3.39 -7.04
N LEU A 60 -11.94 2.85 -5.86
CA LEU A 60 -12.43 1.47 -5.72
C LEU A 60 -13.94 1.47 -5.95
N ALA A 61 -14.39 0.79 -7.01
CA ALA A 61 -15.77 0.87 -7.50
C ALA A 61 -16.35 -0.52 -7.83
N ASP A 62 -15.89 -1.54 -7.13
CA ASP A 62 -16.39 -2.91 -7.23
C ASP A 62 -17.86 -3.04 -6.80
N GLU A 63 -18.44 -4.22 -6.97
CA GLU A 63 -19.82 -4.50 -6.58
C GLU A 63 -20.08 -4.31 -5.07
N VAL A 64 -21.33 -4.05 -4.71
CA VAL A 64 -21.75 -3.93 -3.30
C VAL A 64 -21.51 -5.27 -2.61
N GLY A 65 -20.85 -5.25 -1.45
CA GLY A 65 -20.51 -6.46 -0.69
C GLY A 65 -19.17 -7.11 -1.04
N LEU A 66 -18.46 -6.66 -2.09
CA LEU A 66 -17.20 -7.28 -2.52
C LEU A 66 -15.98 -6.99 -1.61
N GLY A 67 -16.14 -6.04 -0.68
CA GLY A 67 -15.11 -5.77 0.33
C GLY A 67 -14.24 -4.54 0.07
N LYS A 68 -14.72 -3.52 -0.65
CA LYS A 68 -14.01 -2.24 -0.85
C LYS A 68 -13.45 -1.60 0.43
N THR A 69 -14.12 -1.76 1.58
CA THR A 69 -13.61 -1.28 2.87
C THR A 69 -12.39 -2.09 3.34
N ILE A 70 -12.38 -3.40 3.10
CA ILE A 70 -11.25 -4.29 3.40
C ILE A 70 -10.06 -3.90 2.52
N GLU A 71 -10.28 -3.68 1.23
CA GLU A 71 -9.25 -3.22 0.28
C GLU A 71 -8.62 -1.89 0.71
N ALA A 72 -9.45 -0.90 1.07
CA ALA A 72 -8.97 0.38 1.58
C ALA A 72 -8.20 0.22 2.91
N ALA A 73 -8.66 -0.67 3.79
CA ALA A 73 -7.97 -0.97 5.05
C ALA A 73 -6.59 -1.60 4.81
N LEU A 74 -6.44 -2.50 3.83
CA LEU A 74 -5.14 -3.05 3.44
C LEU A 74 -4.15 -1.96 3.02
N VAL A 75 -4.61 -1.00 2.23
CA VAL A 75 -3.80 0.16 1.85
C VAL A 75 -3.37 0.97 3.07
N VAL A 76 -4.29 1.23 4.00
CA VAL A 76 -4.00 1.97 5.25
C VAL A 76 -3.00 1.22 6.13
N CYS A 77 -3.18 -0.08 6.34
CA CYS A 77 -2.24 -0.94 7.07
C CYS A 77 -0.85 -0.87 6.45
N GLN A 78 -0.77 -0.90 5.12
CA GLN A 78 0.51 -0.84 4.44
C GLN A 78 1.19 0.51 4.56
N LEU A 79 0.44 1.61 4.43
CA LEU A 79 0.96 2.95 4.68
C LEU A 79 1.48 3.06 6.13
N TRP A 80 0.78 2.44 7.08
CA TRP A 80 1.18 2.41 8.49
C TRP A 80 2.47 1.61 8.73
N ALA A 81 2.61 0.45 8.08
CA ALA A 81 3.81 -0.39 8.07
C ALA A 81 5.01 0.36 7.46
N GLU A 82 4.79 1.11 6.39
CA GLU A 82 5.76 2.04 5.78
C GLU A 82 5.99 3.33 6.62
N ARG A 83 5.46 3.40 7.85
CA ARG A 83 5.55 4.54 8.79
C ARG A 83 4.95 5.86 8.27
N ARG A 84 4.04 5.81 7.29
CA ARG A 84 3.27 6.97 6.84
C ARG A 84 2.05 7.16 7.75
N ARG A 85 2.20 8.02 8.78
CA ARG A 85 1.20 8.19 9.85
C ARG A 85 0.17 9.30 9.64
N ARG A 86 0.31 10.11 8.59
CA ARG A 86 -0.64 11.18 8.27
C ARG A 86 -1.74 10.63 7.35
N ILE A 87 -2.75 9.99 7.95
CA ILE A 87 -3.87 9.37 7.23
C ILE A 87 -5.16 10.04 7.70
N LEU A 88 -5.96 10.55 6.75
CA LEU A 88 -7.28 11.12 7.01
C LEU A 88 -8.34 10.20 6.42
N ILE A 89 -9.22 9.69 7.29
CA ILE A 89 -10.39 8.90 6.87
C ILE A 89 -11.61 9.79 6.99
N ILE A 90 -12.30 9.99 5.86
CA ILE A 90 -13.58 10.70 5.82
C ILE A 90 -14.66 9.65 5.54
N ALA A 91 -15.61 9.54 6.45
CA ALA A 91 -16.75 8.64 6.31
C ALA A 91 -18.06 9.38 6.66
N PRO A 92 -19.20 9.00 6.05
CA PRO A 92 -20.51 9.50 6.44
C PRO A 92 -20.78 9.32 7.93
N ALA A 93 -21.59 10.21 8.51
CA ALA A 93 -21.90 10.18 9.94
C ALA A 93 -22.52 8.85 10.42
N SER A 94 -23.24 8.15 9.54
CA SER A 94 -23.85 6.84 9.82
C SER A 94 -22.84 5.73 10.09
N LEU A 95 -21.59 5.83 9.61
CA LEU A 95 -20.53 4.83 9.76
C LEU A 95 -19.60 5.11 10.95
N ARG A 96 -19.84 6.18 11.72
CA ARG A 96 -19.00 6.60 12.86
C ARG A 96 -19.55 6.21 14.23
N LYS A 97 -20.54 5.32 14.28
CA LYS A 97 -21.21 4.90 15.52
C LYS A 97 -20.65 3.58 16.01
#